data_AF-A0AAV6PA75-F1
#
_entry.id   AF-A0AAV6PA75-F1
#
_cell.length_a   1.000
_cell.length_b   1.000
_cell.length_c   1.000
_cell.angle_alpha   90.00
_cell.angle_beta   90.00
_cell.angle_gamma   90.00
#
_symmetry.space_group_name_H-M   'P 1'
#
loop_
_entity.id
_entity.type
_entity.pdbx_description
1 polymer ?
#
loop_
_entity_poly.entity_id
_entity_poly.type
_entity_poly.pdbx_seq_one_letter_code
_entity_poly.pdbx_strand_id
1 'polypeptide(L)'
;MASFLQSLIDPKKNWFARQHMKALTQRLRNYGLRYDDLYDPYYDIDVKEALNRLPREIVDARNQRLKRAMDLSMKHQYLPDNLQAMQTPFRSYLQEMLALVKKERAEREALGALPLYQRTIP
;
A
#
# COMPACT_ATOMS: atom_id res chain seq x y z
N MET A 1 18.85 20.11 2.42
CA MET A 1 17.48 20.29 2.95
C MET A 1 16.75 18.97 3.23
N ALA A 2 16.82 17.95 2.37
CA ALA A 2 16.09 16.68 2.58
C ALA A 2 16.47 15.91 3.87
N SER A 3 17.75 15.83 4.22
CA SER A 3 18.24 15.08 5.40
C SER A 3 17.72 15.62 6.74
N PHE A 4 17.58 16.95 6.86
CA PHE A 4 17.05 17.58 8.06
C PHE A 4 15.56 17.28 8.23
N LEU A 5 14.77 17.42 7.15
CA LEU A 5 13.34 17.04 7.16
C LEU A 5 13.15 15.55 7.44
N GLN A 6 13.96 14.68 6.82
CA GLN A 6 13.94 13.24 7.07
C GLN A 6 14.11 12.94 8.57
N SER A 7 15.07 13.60 9.22
CA SER A 7 15.32 13.43 10.66
C SER A 7 14.14 13.84 11.56
N LEU A 8 13.30 14.77 11.10
CA LEU A 8 12.09 15.20 11.79
C LEU A 8 10.93 14.22 11.63
N ILE A 9 10.90 13.41 10.58
CA ILE A 9 9.77 12.52 10.27
C ILE A 9 10.10 11.05 10.56
N ASP A 10 11.38 10.72 10.72
CA ASP A 10 11.83 9.37 11.01
C ASP A 10 11.29 8.89 12.39
N PRO A 11 10.60 7.74 12.47
CA PRO A 11 10.02 7.22 13.73
C PRO A 11 11.09 6.78 14.74
N LYS A 12 12.33 6.60 14.29
CA LYS A 12 13.48 6.33 15.17
C LYS A 12 13.88 7.59 15.94
N LYS A 13 13.83 8.76 15.30
CA LYS A 13 14.34 10.03 15.84
C LYS A 13 13.23 10.90 16.45
N ASN A 14 12.02 10.87 15.89
CA ASN A 14 10.88 11.64 16.39
C ASN A 14 9.86 10.75 17.12
N TRP A 15 9.50 11.15 18.35
CA TRP A 15 8.47 10.50 19.16
C TRP A 15 7.08 10.55 18.51
N PHE A 16 6.67 11.67 17.91
CA PHE A 16 5.35 11.80 17.28
C PHE A 16 5.21 10.84 16.09
N ALA A 17 6.23 10.75 15.25
CA ALA A 17 6.27 9.80 14.14
C ALA A 17 6.21 8.34 14.63
N ARG A 18 6.85 8.04 15.77
CA ARG A 18 6.78 6.72 16.41
C ARG A 18 5.38 6.38 16.89
N GLN A 19 4.68 7.31 17.54
CA GLN A 19 3.30 7.09 17.98
C GLN A 19 2.36 6.91 16.79
N HIS A 20 2.55 7.69 15.73
CA HIS A 20 1.81 7.55 14.48
C HIS A 20 2.00 6.17 13.86
N MET A 21 3.25 5.74 13.69
CA MET A 21 3.57 4.40 13.16
C MET A 21 2.99 3.29 14.04
N LYS A 22 3.04 3.43 15.37
CA LYS A 22 2.46 2.47 16.32
C LYS A 22 0.93 2.37 16.14
N ALA A 23 0.24 3.50 16.03
CA ALA A 23 -1.20 3.53 15.81
C ALA A 23 -1.60 2.88 14.46
N LEU A 24 -0.87 3.17 13.38
CA LEU A 24 -1.08 2.53 12.09
C LEU A 24 -0.84 1.02 12.15
N THR A 25 0.26 0.60 12.79
CA THR A 25 0.59 -0.82 12.97
C THR A 25 -0.57 -1.54 13.66
N GLN A 26 -1.06 -1.00 14.77
CA GLN A 26 -2.13 -1.62 15.52
C GLN A 26 -3.40 -1.75 14.67
N ARG A 27 -3.82 -0.68 14.00
CA ARG A 27 -5.02 -0.69 13.15
C ARG A 27 -4.94 -1.69 12.02
N LEU A 28 -3.79 -1.79 11.36
CA LEU A 28 -3.57 -2.76 10.28
C LEU A 28 -3.56 -4.20 10.79
N ARG A 29 -2.95 -4.45 11.96
CA ARG A 29 -2.94 -5.78 12.59
C ARG A 29 -4.34 -6.25 12.99
N ASN A 30 -5.16 -5.37 13.54
CA ASN A 30 -6.54 -5.67 13.93
C ASN A 30 -7.36 -6.25 12.76
N TYR A 31 -7.14 -5.77 11.54
CA TYR A 31 -7.83 -6.25 10.32
C TYR A 31 -7.01 -7.26 9.50
N GLY A 32 -5.76 -7.52 9.87
CA GLY A 32 -4.87 -8.42 9.13
C GLY A 32 -4.52 -7.93 7.72
N LEU A 33 -4.39 -6.61 7.56
CA LEU A 33 -4.04 -5.95 6.30
C LEU A 33 -2.57 -5.53 6.28
N ARG A 34 -2.01 -5.42 5.07
CA ARG A 34 -0.76 -4.70 4.82
C ARG A 34 -1.05 -3.29 4.34
N TYR A 35 -0.09 -2.39 4.53
CA TYR A 35 -0.22 -0.99 4.11
C TYR A 35 -0.45 -0.89 2.60
N ASP A 36 0.27 -1.69 1.81
CA ASP A 36 0.13 -1.75 0.34
C ASP A 36 -1.26 -2.22 -0.13
N ASP A 37 -2.02 -2.92 0.73
CA ASP A 37 -3.38 -3.38 0.40
C ASP A 37 -4.38 -2.20 0.33
N LEU A 38 -4.05 -1.06 0.95
CA LEU A 38 -4.90 0.14 0.99
C LEU A 38 -4.88 0.96 -0.32
N TYR A 39 -3.94 0.66 -1.23
CA TYR A 39 -3.85 1.36 -2.52
C TYR A 39 -4.93 0.87 -3.47
N ASP A 40 -5.92 1.69 -3.77
CA ASP A 40 -7.03 1.32 -4.65
C ASP A 40 -6.65 1.40 -6.15
N PRO A 41 -6.78 0.31 -6.93
CA PRO A 41 -6.54 0.33 -8.38
C PRO A 41 -7.46 1.26 -9.17
N TYR A 42 -8.63 1.65 -8.64
CA TYR A 42 -9.49 2.65 -9.28
C TYR A 42 -9.03 4.08 -8.96
N TYR A 43 -8.47 4.30 -7.76
CA TYR A 43 -7.97 5.60 -7.31
C TYR A 43 -6.63 6.02 -7.93
N ASP A 44 -5.77 5.09 -8.34
CA ASP A 44 -4.56 5.38 -9.13
C ASP A 44 -4.41 4.30 -10.21
N ILE A 45 -4.44 4.70 -11.49
CA ILE A 45 -4.34 3.74 -12.59
C ILE A 45 -2.94 3.11 -12.63
N ASP A 46 -1.92 3.80 -12.12
CA ASP A 46 -0.58 3.24 -11.99
C ASP A 46 -0.55 2.06 -11.02
N VAL A 47 -1.41 2.07 -9.99
CA VAL A 47 -1.57 0.94 -9.06
C VAL A 47 -2.22 -0.24 -9.77
N LYS A 48 -3.22 0.00 -10.62
CA LYS A 48 -3.83 -1.06 -11.44
C LYS A 48 -2.80 -1.71 -12.34
N GLU A 49 -1.99 -0.93 -13.03
CA GLU A 49 -0.92 -1.45 -13.89
C GLU A 49 0.15 -2.20 -13.09
N ALA A 50 0.58 -1.66 -11.95
CA ALA A 50 1.52 -2.34 -11.07
C ALA A 50 0.99 -3.69 -10.56
N LEU A 51 -0.30 -3.78 -10.22
CA LEU A 51 -0.93 -5.04 -9.83
C LEU A 51 -1.03 -6.04 -10.98
N ASN A 52 -1.27 -5.58 -12.21
CA ASN A 52 -1.32 -6.46 -13.40
C ASN A 52 0.04 -7.11 -13.71
N ARG A 53 1.15 -6.43 -13.37
CA ARG A 53 2.52 -6.93 -13.59
C ARG A 53 3.02 -7.85 -12.48
N LEU A 54 2.39 -7.84 -11.31
CA LEU A 54 2.82 -8.67 -10.18
C LEU A 54 2.46 -10.15 -10.38
N PRO A 55 3.23 -11.08 -9.78
CA PRO A 55 2.88 -12.49 -9.75
C PRO A 55 1.49 -12.73 -9.18
N ARG A 56 0.76 -13.68 -9.77
CA ARG A 56 -0.63 -13.97 -9.42
C ARG A 56 -0.80 -14.37 -7.96
N GLU A 57 0.16 -15.10 -7.39
CA GLU A 57 0.14 -15.56 -6.00
C GLU A 57 0.11 -14.38 -5.02
N ILE A 58 0.81 -13.29 -5.34
CA ILE A 58 0.86 -12.07 -4.52
C ILE A 58 -0.49 -11.35 -4.57
N VAL A 59 -1.07 -11.24 -5.77
CA VAL A 59 -2.37 -10.60 -6.01
C VAL A 59 -3.49 -11.40 -5.33
N ASP A 60 -3.47 -12.73 -5.44
CA ASP A 60 -4.44 -13.60 -4.78
C ASP A 60 -4.33 -13.51 -3.25
N ALA A 61 -3.11 -13.49 -2.71
CA ALA A 61 -2.89 -13.26 -1.27
C ALA A 61 -3.38 -11.88 -0.80
N ARG A 62 -3.22 -10.83 -1.62
CA ARG A 62 -3.79 -9.49 -1.37
C ARG A 62 -5.31 -9.57 -1.32
N ASN A 63 -5.93 -10.19 -2.32
CA ASN A 63 -7.39 -10.32 -2.40
C ASN A 63 -7.98 -11.10 -1.23
N GLN A 64 -7.30 -12.15 -0.75
CA GLN A 64 -7.69 -12.88 0.45
C GLN A 64 -7.66 -12.00 1.71
N ARG A 65 -6.60 -11.18 1.89
CA ARG A 65 -6.51 -10.26 3.03
C ARG A 65 -7.62 -9.21 2.99
N LEU A 66 -7.89 -8.62 1.83
CA LEU A 66 -8.97 -7.64 1.65
C LEU A 66 -10.34 -8.26 1.95
N LYS A 67 -10.64 -9.45 1.42
CA LYS A 67 -11.89 -10.17 1.71
C LYS A 67 -12.06 -10.43 3.20
N ARG A 68 -11.01 -10.92 3.87
CA ARG A 68 -11.03 -11.15 5.32
C ARG A 68 -11.27 -9.87 6.11
N ALA A 69 -10.60 -8.77 5.73
CA ALA A 69 -10.78 -7.49 6.41
C ALA A 69 -12.21 -6.94 6.25
N MET A 70 -12.80 -7.07 5.05
CA MET A 70 -14.18 -6.70 4.81
C MET A 70 -15.16 -7.55 5.62
N ASP A 71 -14.94 -8.87 5.71
CA ASP A 71 -15.74 -9.78 6.54
C ASP A 71 -15.69 -9.40 8.04
N LEU A 72 -14.48 -9.16 8.57
CA LEU A 72 -14.27 -8.70 9.94
C LEU A 72 -14.94 -7.34 10.21
N SER A 73 -14.81 -6.40 9.28
CA SER A 73 -15.45 -5.08 9.36
C SER A 73 -16.98 -5.21 9.40
N MET A 74 -17.56 -6.05 8.54
CA MET A 74 -19.00 -6.30 8.49
C MET A 74 -19.51 -6.91 9.80
N LYS A 75 -18.72 -7.80 10.41
CA LYS A 75 -19.04 -8.45 11.69
C LYS A 75 -18.77 -7.55 12.91
N HIS A 76 -18.18 -6.37 12.73
CA HIS A 76 -17.66 -5.53 13.81
C HIS A 76 -16.74 -6.29 14.78
N GLN A 77 -15.91 -7.18 14.23
CA GLN A 77 -14.96 -8.00 14.98
C GLN A 77 -13.53 -7.76 14.48
N TYR A 78 -12.56 -8.07 15.33
CA TYR A 78 -11.15 -8.01 14.97
C TYR A 78 -10.57 -9.41 14.81
N LEU A 79 -9.42 -9.48 14.14
CA LEU A 79 -8.64 -10.70 14.02
C LEU A 79 -8.22 -11.17 15.42
N PRO A 80 -8.22 -12.48 15.73
CA PRO A 80 -7.80 -12.95 17.05
C PRO A 80 -6.31 -12.67 17.32
N ASP A 81 -5.96 -12.47 18.59
CA ASP A 81 -4.64 -11.96 19.02
C ASP A 81 -3.46 -12.80 18.52
N ASN A 82 -3.62 -14.12 18.46
CA ASN A 82 -2.62 -15.05 17.92
C ASN A 82 -2.31 -14.74 16.45
N LEU A 83 -3.33 -14.46 15.64
CA LEU A 83 -3.16 -14.12 14.23
C LEU A 83 -2.70 -12.67 14.05
N GLN A 84 -3.08 -11.75 14.95
CA GLN A 84 -2.58 -10.37 14.94
C GLN A 84 -1.06 -10.31 15.15
N ALA A 85 -0.52 -11.13 16.06
CA ALA A 85 0.91 -11.21 16.33
C ALA A 85 1.73 -11.67 15.11
N MET A 86 1.15 -12.52 14.25
CA MET A 86 1.77 -13.01 13.02
C MET A 86 1.72 -11.99 11.85
N GLN A 87 0.98 -10.89 11.99
CA GLN A 87 0.81 -9.93 10.89
C GLN A 87 2.06 -9.07 10.66
N THR A 88 2.36 -8.85 9.38
CA THR A 88 3.50 -8.06 8.88
C THR A 88 3.01 -6.86 8.05
N PRO A 89 2.44 -5.82 8.69
CA PRO A 89 1.71 -4.76 7.99
C PRO A 89 2.58 -3.91 7.05
N PHE A 90 3.86 -3.71 7.36
CA PHE A 90 4.79 -2.91 6.53
C PHE A 90 5.69 -3.73 5.61
N ARG A 91 5.38 -5.02 5.40
CA ARG A 91 6.09 -5.83 4.38
C ARG A 91 5.54 -5.49 3.00
N SER A 92 6.20 -4.55 2.32
CA SER A 92 5.82 -4.08 1.00
C SER A 92 5.94 -5.17 -0.06
N TYR A 93 5.06 -5.10 -1.05
CA TYR A 93 5.08 -5.93 -2.26
C TYR A 93 4.74 -5.11 -3.52
N LEU A 94 4.18 -3.90 -3.38
CA LEU A 94 3.70 -3.09 -4.49
C LEU A 94 4.63 -1.91 -4.81
N GLN A 95 5.30 -1.35 -3.80
CA GLN A 95 6.04 -0.08 -3.91
C GLN A 95 7.10 -0.07 -5.01
N GLU A 96 7.87 -1.15 -5.15
CA GLU A 96 8.94 -1.23 -6.17
C GLU A 96 8.36 -1.24 -7.59
N MET A 97 7.31 -2.05 -7.82
CA MET A 97 6.62 -2.12 -9.11
C MET A 97 5.93 -0.80 -9.44
N LEU A 98 5.30 -0.16 -8.45
CA LEU A 98 4.66 1.15 -8.62
C LEU A 98 5.67 2.24 -8.98
N ALA A 99 6.85 2.25 -8.33
CA ALA A 99 7.92 3.19 -8.66
C ALA A 99 8.43 2.99 -10.09
N LEU A 100 8.55 1.74 -10.55
CA LEU A 100 8.94 1.41 -11.92
C LEU A 100 7.91 1.94 -12.93
N VAL A 101 6.61 1.63 -12.73
CA VAL A 101 5.53 2.09 -13.61
C VAL A 101 5.49 3.62 -13.70
N LYS A 102 5.64 4.32 -12.56
CA LYS A 102 5.68 5.79 -12.53
C LYS A 102 6.89 6.36 -13.27
N LYS A 103 8.04 5.71 -13.16
CA LYS A 103 9.26 6.11 -13.88
C LYS A 103 9.10 5.94 -15.39
N GLU A 104 8.58 4.80 -15.84
CA GLU A 104 8.30 4.54 -17.26
C GLU A 104 7.30 5.55 -17.84
N ARG A 105 6.24 5.87 -17.09
CA ARG A 105 5.27 6.89 -17.50
C ARG A 105 5.93 8.26 -17.63
N ALA A 106 6.72 8.68 -16.65
CA ALA A 106 7.40 9.98 -16.66
C ALA A 106 8.41 10.09 -17.82
N GLU A 107 9.15 9.02 -18.11
CA GLU A 107 10.05 8.96 -19.27
C GLU A 107 9.27 9.10 -20.59
N ARG A 108 8.17 8.36 -20.72
CA ARG A 108 7.33 8.41 -21.92
C ARG A 108 6.71 9.79 -22.15
N GLU A 109 6.26 10.43 -21.08
CA GLU A 109 5.73 11.80 -21.11
C GLU A 109 6.83 12.81 -21.50
N ALA A 110 8.03 12.67 -20.96
CA ALA A 110 9.17 13.51 -21.31
C ALA A 110 9.59 13.37 -22.80
N LEU A 111 9.37 12.20 -23.39
CA LEU A 111 9.56 11.94 -24.83
C LEU A 111 8.39 12.45 -25.70
N GLY A 112 7.34 13.02 -25.11
CA GLY A 112 6.18 13.57 -25.81
C GLY A 112 5.22 12.51 -26.38
N ALA A 113 5.32 11.25 -25.93
CA ALA A 113 4.44 10.19 -26.40
C ALA A 113 3.10 10.18 -25.66
N LEU A 114 2.05 9.66 -26.33
CA LEU A 114 0.71 9.53 -25.75
C LEU A 114 0.70 8.55 -24.56
N PRO A 115 -0.12 8.79 -23.53
CA PRO A 115 -0.23 7.90 -22.37
C PRO A 115 -0.79 6.53 -22.76
N LEU A 116 -0.31 5.47 -22.09
CA LEU A 116 -0.73 4.09 -22.35
C LEU A 116 -2.15 3.78 -21.86
N TYR A 117 -2.55 4.43 -20.78
CA TYR A 117 -3.87 4.31 -20.18
C TYR A 117 -4.30 5.67 -19.64
N GLN A 118 -5.62 5.93 -19.66
CA GLN A 118 -6.22 7.16 -19.16
C GLN A 118 -7.46 6.83 -18.33
N ARG A 119 -7.82 7.74 -17.42
CA ARG A 119 -9.11 7.65 -16.71
C ARG A 119 -10.23 7.95 -17.70
N THR A 120 -11.31 7.20 -17.59
CA THR A 120 -12.57 7.59 -18.21
C THR A 120 -13.10 8.85 -17.52
N ILE A 121 -13.66 9.77 -18.31
CA ILE A 121 -14.39 10.93 -17.80
C ILE A 121 -15.75 10.42 -17.31
N PRO A 122 -16.14 10.66 -16.05
CA PRO A 122 -17.42 10.19 -15.51
C PRO A 122 -18.62 10.85 -16.21
#